data_AF-A0A6V7VKY0-F1
#
_entry.id   AF-A0A6V7VKY0-F1
#
_cell.length_a   1.000
_cell.length_b   1.000
_cell.length_c   1.000
_cell.angle_alpha   90.00
_cell.angle_beta   90.00
_cell.angle_gamma   90.00
#
_symmetry.space_group_name_H-M   'P 1'
#
loop_
_entity.id
_entity.type
_entity.pdbx_description
1 polymer ?
#
loop_
_entity_poly.entity_id
_entity_poly.type
_entity_poly.pdbx_seq_one_letter_code
_entity_poly.pdbx_strand_id
1 'polypeptide(L)'
;MSTKKYFIILFVLIIGIVDGKKKKTTPKAPLVKANIDTNTNNNNDNTGLTPFCNCASVTPNFGSNTDIPQNPCVPTLAYDQKSIWITWNRPDNTDKRLLDYNVYMNGNKIGSSSENANNYAISAPYINNFHNVDKIKFHVPTLFNSFYVDNLEANTLYKFTIRAVYSDGESEDSVTLTAKTAQNYGKIIDITEKGANGDGKTINTDAIQGAINDCGQTSSAFDCKVLVPEGTFISGALFIQAPLTLELAEGAILQGSGESSDFPKNKGRSGKPPSLLNVIDKPVTNLRITGKGSFNGNGWETDQEIQMIIYSKGILAKSQLSGGGPFQSSRSSLASFYRVTNLFIGGNLTFKNPSFHGLEFDYSSNIAIINNRILTYAVTNGDGIDLGSSSNVQLLNNLLDTGDDALSLAAGAGRIGENGKPTECILMRNNYIRHSHGAPSAGSHTAAWIKNLLVEVFT
;
A
#
# COMPACT_ATOMS: atom_id res chain seq x y z
N MET A 1 -8.91 42.80 20.73
CA MET A 1 -9.98 41.82 20.42
C MET A 1 -10.24 41.87 18.92
N SER A 2 -9.72 40.89 18.17
CA SER A 2 -9.92 40.76 16.71
C SER A 2 -10.61 39.42 16.47
N THR A 3 -11.86 39.49 16.02
CA THR A 3 -12.73 38.35 15.74
C THR A 3 -12.40 37.81 14.35
N LYS A 4 -11.71 36.66 14.29
CA LYS A 4 -11.55 35.87 13.06
C LYS A 4 -12.90 35.25 12.70
N LYS A 5 -13.45 35.63 11.54
CA LYS A 5 -14.62 34.99 10.93
C LYS A 5 -14.20 33.67 10.31
N TYR A 6 -14.74 32.55 10.79
CA TYR A 6 -14.64 31.25 10.15
C TYR A 6 -15.75 31.15 9.10
N PHE A 7 -15.37 30.86 7.85
CA PHE A 7 -16.33 30.45 6.82
C PHE A 7 -16.55 28.95 6.93
N ILE A 8 -17.77 28.56 7.31
CA ILE A 8 -18.25 27.18 7.23
C ILE A 8 -18.83 27.01 5.83
N ILE A 9 -18.18 26.20 4.99
CA ILE A 9 -18.76 25.75 3.72
C ILE A 9 -19.60 24.51 4.03
N LEU A 10 -20.92 24.71 4.03
CA LEU A 10 -21.90 23.64 4.22
C LEU A 10 -22.16 22.99 2.85
N PHE A 11 -21.75 21.73 2.66
CA PHE A 11 -22.24 20.93 1.53
C PHE A 11 -23.66 20.44 1.86
N VAL A 12 -24.65 20.97 1.14
CA VAL A 12 -26.03 20.49 1.18
C VAL A 12 -26.14 19.26 0.29
N LEU A 13 -26.30 18.09 0.91
CA LEU A 13 -26.70 16.86 0.22
C LEU A 13 -28.19 16.98 -0.14
N ILE A 14 -28.49 17.22 -1.43
CA ILE A 14 -29.88 17.15 -1.92
C ILE A 14 -30.25 15.67 -2.07
N ILE A 15 -30.94 15.12 -1.06
CA ILE A 15 -31.60 13.82 -1.17
C ILE A 15 -32.92 14.05 -1.90
N GLY A 16 -32.97 13.72 -3.19
CA GLY A 16 -34.21 13.64 -3.93
C GLY A 16 -35.01 12.41 -3.49
N ILE A 17 -36.06 12.62 -2.71
CA ILE A 17 -37.09 11.61 -2.45
C ILE A 17 -37.96 11.56 -3.72
N VAL A 18 -37.87 10.46 -4.48
CA VAL A 18 -38.82 10.17 -5.56
C VAL A 18 -39.91 9.28 -4.98
N ASP A 19 -41.07 9.90 -4.75
CA ASP A 19 -42.28 9.24 -4.27
C ASP A 19 -42.85 8.28 -5.33
N GLY A 20 -43.37 7.15 -4.85
CA GLY A 20 -43.73 6.01 -5.66
C GLY A 20 -45.03 6.18 -6.43
N LYS A 21 -45.03 5.73 -7.70
CA LYS A 21 -46.12 4.97 -8.35
C LYS A 21 -45.79 4.73 -9.82
N LYS A 22 -45.44 3.47 -10.15
CA LYS A 22 -45.92 2.73 -11.34
C LYS A 22 -45.34 1.32 -11.36
N LYS A 23 -46.22 0.33 -11.18
CA LYS A 23 -45.97 -1.08 -11.51
C LYS A 23 -45.63 -1.19 -13.00
N LYS A 24 -44.44 -1.71 -13.34
CA LYS A 24 -44.18 -2.40 -14.61
C LYS A 24 -43.23 -3.58 -14.37
N THR A 25 -43.62 -4.69 -14.97
CA THR A 25 -43.07 -6.04 -14.94
C THR A 25 -41.58 -6.11 -15.31
N THR A 26 -40.76 -6.76 -14.48
CA THR A 26 -39.38 -7.15 -14.76
C THR A 26 -39.32 -8.32 -15.76
N PRO A 27 -38.60 -8.21 -16.90
CA PRO A 27 -38.19 -9.37 -17.68
C PRO A 27 -37.00 -10.05 -16.98
N LYS A 28 -37.05 -11.37 -16.81
CA LYS A 28 -35.90 -12.18 -16.36
C LYS A 28 -34.81 -12.17 -17.43
N ALA A 29 -33.61 -11.72 -17.08
CA ALA A 29 -32.41 -11.88 -17.91
C ALA A 29 -31.88 -13.33 -17.83
N PRO A 30 -31.41 -13.93 -18.94
CA PRO A 30 -30.92 -15.29 -18.95
C PRO A 30 -29.51 -15.39 -18.33
N LEU A 31 -29.32 -16.41 -17.48
CA LEU A 31 -28.04 -16.82 -16.94
C LEU A 31 -27.15 -17.36 -18.06
N VAL A 32 -26.06 -16.64 -18.37
CA VAL A 32 -24.98 -17.15 -19.22
C VAL A 32 -23.98 -17.88 -18.34
N LYS A 33 -23.86 -19.20 -18.53
CA LYS A 33 -22.80 -20.03 -17.94
C LYS A 33 -21.47 -19.73 -18.65
N ALA A 34 -20.47 -19.25 -17.93
CA ALA A 34 -19.09 -19.23 -18.39
C ALA A 34 -18.45 -20.59 -18.05
N ASN A 35 -18.01 -21.33 -19.08
CA ASN A 35 -17.18 -22.52 -18.93
C ASN A 35 -15.79 -22.09 -18.43
N ILE A 36 -15.33 -22.69 -17.34
CA ILE A 36 -13.94 -22.64 -16.89
C ILE A 36 -13.32 -23.99 -17.25
N ASP A 37 -12.29 -23.94 -18.08
CA ASP A 37 -11.47 -25.07 -18.47
C ASP A 37 -10.78 -25.63 -17.22
N THR A 38 -11.02 -26.91 -16.93
CA THR A 38 -10.42 -27.65 -15.82
C THR A 38 -9.41 -28.61 -16.38
N ASN A 39 -8.13 -28.40 -16.09
CA ASN A 39 -7.15 -29.47 -16.24
C ASN A 39 -6.01 -29.31 -15.24
N THR A 40 -6.15 -30.00 -14.10
CA THR A 40 -5.14 -30.93 -13.56
C THR A 40 -5.69 -31.57 -12.28
N ASN A 41 -5.91 -32.89 -12.37
CA ASN A 41 -6.28 -33.77 -11.26
C ASN A 41 -5.05 -34.05 -10.37
N ASN A 42 -5.22 -33.93 -9.05
CA ASN A 42 -5.00 -35.05 -8.13
C ASN A 42 -5.62 -34.76 -6.75
N ASN A 43 -6.45 -35.71 -6.31
CA ASN A 43 -7.34 -35.65 -5.16
C ASN A 43 -6.61 -35.88 -3.82
N ASN A 44 -6.94 -35.05 -2.82
CA ASN A 44 -7.46 -35.42 -1.49
C ASN A 44 -7.19 -34.26 -0.51
N ASP A 45 -8.19 -33.43 -0.21
CA ASP A 45 -8.57 -33.10 1.19
C ASP A 45 -9.71 -32.07 1.27
N ASN A 46 -10.45 -32.19 2.37
CA ASN A 46 -11.71 -31.56 2.75
C ASN A 46 -11.92 -30.08 2.35
N THR A 47 -13.12 -29.85 1.82
CA THR A 47 -13.94 -28.63 1.84
C THR A 47 -13.37 -27.41 2.60
N GLY A 48 -12.70 -26.53 1.87
CA GLY A 48 -12.39 -25.17 2.31
C GLY A 48 -12.28 -24.28 1.09
N LEU A 49 -13.33 -23.52 0.79
CA LEU A 49 -13.23 -22.42 -0.17
C LEU A 49 -12.06 -21.54 0.28
N THR A 50 -10.98 -21.50 -0.49
CA THR A 50 -9.92 -20.47 -0.33
C THR A 50 -10.63 -19.12 -0.22
N PRO A 51 -10.49 -18.39 0.90
CA PRO A 51 -11.30 -17.20 1.14
C PRO A 51 -11.05 -16.16 0.05
N PHE A 52 -12.13 -15.46 -0.32
CA PHE A 52 -12.19 -14.48 -1.41
C PHE A 52 -11.18 -13.32 -1.27
N CYS A 53 -10.50 -13.18 -0.12
CA CYS A 53 -9.39 -12.28 0.13
C CYS A 53 -8.29 -13.05 0.93
N ASN A 54 -7.05 -13.11 0.41
CA ASN A 54 -6.08 -14.16 0.78
C ASN A 54 -5.34 -13.99 2.12
N CYS A 55 -5.30 -12.81 2.75
CA CYS A 55 -4.63 -12.65 4.04
C CYS A 55 -5.34 -11.58 4.89
N ALA A 56 -5.73 -11.97 6.11
CA ALA A 56 -6.60 -11.27 7.05
C ALA A 56 -7.94 -10.88 6.38
N SER A 57 -8.95 -11.75 6.52
CA SER A 57 -10.26 -11.55 5.89
C SER A 57 -10.81 -10.15 6.15
N VAL A 58 -11.12 -9.43 5.07
CA VAL A 58 -11.83 -8.13 5.09
C VAL A 58 -13.28 -8.27 5.53
N THR A 59 -13.78 -9.50 5.65
CA THR A 59 -15.02 -9.80 6.36
C THR A 59 -14.62 -10.21 7.77
N PRO A 60 -14.82 -9.36 8.78
CA PRO A 60 -14.67 -9.78 10.16
C PRO A 60 -15.60 -10.98 10.41
N ASN A 61 -15.14 -11.98 11.14
CA ASN A 61 -15.95 -13.15 11.44
C ASN A 61 -16.94 -12.76 12.53
N PHE A 62 -18.00 -12.01 12.18
CA PHE A 62 -19.01 -11.58 13.13
C PHE A 62 -19.94 -12.74 13.47
N GLY A 63 -20.12 -13.00 14.77
CA GLY A 63 -21.08 -13.97 15.29
C GLY A 63 -20.48 -15.32 15.68
N SER A 64 -19.15 -15.49 15.61
CA SER A 64 -18.48 -16.64 16.23
C SER A 64 -18.35 -16.52 17.75
N ASN A 65 -18.44 -15.29 18.28
CA ASN A 65 -18.27 -14.94 19.69
C ASN A 65 -17.00 -15.57 20.29
N THR A 66 -15.90 -15.54 19.53
CA THR A 66 -14.64 -16.17 19.90
C THR A 66 -13.70 -15.17 20.57
N ASP A 67 -12.98 -15.64 21.59
CA ASP A 67 -11.86 -14.93 22.22
C ASP A 67 -10.54 -15.12 21.45
N ILE A 68 -10.53 -15.97 20.41
CA ILE A 68 -9.30 -16.41 19.75
C ILE A 68 -9.03 -15.54 18.51
N PRO A 69 -7.79 -15.07 18.28
CA PRO A 69 -7.42 -14.37 17.05
C PRO A 69 -7.68 -15.20 15.80
N GLN A 70 -8.20 -14.57 14.74
CA GLN A 70 -8.66 -15.27 13.55
C GLN A 70 -7.75 -15.03 12.35
N ASN A 71 -7.67 -16.00 11.43
CA ASN A 71 -7.00 -15.87 10.12
C ASN A 71 -5.58 -15.26 10.18
N PRO A 72 -4.66 -15.77 11.03
CA PRO A 72 -3.28 -15.34 10.99
C PRO A 72 -2.66 -15.67 9.64
N CYS A 73 -1.90 -14.72 9.09
CA CYS A 73 -1.27 -14.87 7.78
C CYS A 73 0.01 -14.03 7.65
N VAL A 74 0.81 -14.36 6.65
CA VAL A 74 1.90 -13.52 6.15
C VAL A 74 1.36 -12.68 5.00
N PRO A 75 1.36 -11.33 5.11
CA PRO A 75 1.00 -10.46 3.98
C PRO A 75 1.84 -10.78 2.74
N THR A 76 1.28 -10.54 1.55
CA THR A 76 1.90 -10.92 0.28
C THR A 76 3.36 -10.47 0.20
N LEU A 77 4.29 -11.42 0.06
CA LEU A 77 5.74 -11.20 -0.04
C LEU A 77 6.39 -10.40 1.10
N ALA A 78 5.70 -10.27 2.24
CA ALA A 78 6.17 -9.54 3.42
C ALA A 78 7.09 -10.40 4.31
N TYR A 79 8.07 -11.04 3.67
CA TYR A 79 9.11 -11.83 4.31
C TYR A 79 10.40 -11.73 3.49
N ASP A 80 11.51 -12.17 4.07
CA ASP A 80 12.79 -12.38 3.40
C ASP A 80 13.56 -13.53 4.06
N GLN A 81 14.89 -13.47 4.00
CA GLN A 81 15.80 -14.50 4.50
C GLN A 81 15.88 -14.51 6.02
N LYS A 82 15.60 -13.38 6.64
CA LYS A 82 15.86 -13.09 8.05
C LYS A 82 14.63 -12.59 8.78
N SER A 83 13.53 -12.33 8.09
CA SER A 83 12.34 -11.76 8.70
C SER A 83 11.02 -12.15 8.05
N ILE A 84 9.94 -12.06 8.82
CA ILE A 84 8.56 -12.33 8.42
C ILE A 84 7.65 -11.31 9.12
N TRP A 85 6.78 -10.64 8.36
CA TRP A 85 5.61 -9.94 8.90
C TRP A 85 4.43 -10.91 9.06
N ILE A 86 3.73 -10.79 10.17
CA ILE A 86 2.52 -11.56 10.48
C ILE A 86 1.40 -10.57 10.78
N THR A 87 0.17 -10.88 10.36
CA THR A 87 -1.05 -10.13 10.69
C THR A 87 -2.20 -11.10 10.96
N TRP A 88 -3.24 -10.64 11.67
CA TRP A 88 -4.41 -11.44 12.02
C TRP A 88 -5.66 -10.56 12.17
N ASN A 89 -6.82 -11.20 12.15
CA ASN A 89 -8.09 -10.57 12.51
C ASN A 89 -8.30 -10.58 14.02
N ARG A 90 -8.86 -9.48 14.51
CA ARG A 90 -9.31 -9.34 15.89
C ARG A 90 -10.38 -10.40 16.22
N PRO A 91 -10.39 -10.97 17.44
CA PRO A 91 -11.51 -11.78 17.94
C PRO A 91 -12.82 -10.99 17.95
N ASP A 92 -13.96 -11.66 17.80
CA ASP A 92 -15.28 -11.00 17.71
C ASP A 92 -16.09 -11.06 19.02
N ASN A 93 -15.54 -11.65 20.09
CA ASN A 93 -16.13 -11.54 21.42
C ASN A 93 -15.95 -10.13 22.00
N THR A 94 -17.08 -9.47 22.26
CA THR A 94 -17.15 -8.12 22.84
C THR A 94 -17.36 -8.10 24.35
N ASP A 95 -17.65 -9.24 24.99
CA ASP A 95 -17.93 -9.34 26.43
C ASP A 95 -16.66 -9.18 27.27
N LYS A 96 -15.49 -9.46 26.68
CA LYS A 96 -14.19 -9.29 27.31
C LYS A 96 -13.44 -8.09 26.75
N ARG A 97 -12.82 -7.34 27.65
CA ARG A 97 -11.94 -6.23 27.25
C ARG A 97 -10.61 -6.78 26.75
N LEU A 98 -10.45 -6.83 25.45
CA LEU A 98 -9.18 -7.13 24.80
C LEU A 98 -8.15 -6.02 25.08
N LEU A 99 -6.94 -6.41 25.51
CA LEU A 99 -5.87 -5.52 25.95
C LEU A 99 -4.65 -5.54 25.04
N ASP A 100 -4.30 -6.69 24.48
CA ASP A 100 -3.12 -6.86 23.61
C ASP A 100 -3.19 -8.22 22.88
N TYR A 101 -2.11 -8.58 22.18
CA TYR A 101 -1.85 -9.93 21.69
C TYR A 101 -0.45 -10.39 22.06
N ASN A 102 -0.27 -11.69 22.24
CA ASN A 102 1.03 -12.33 22.34
C ASN A 102 1.26 -13.27 21.17
N VAL A 103 2.46 -13.23 20.60
CA VAL A 103 2.86 -14.10 19.49
C VAL A 103 3.80 -15.17 20.02
N TYR A 104 3.58 -16.39 19.55
CA TYR A 104 4.37 -17.57 19.88
C TYR A 104 5.02 -18.12 18.62
N MET A 105 6.31 -18.44 18.68
CA MET A 105 7.06 -19.08 17.60
C MET A 105 7.55 -20.45 18.09
N ASN A 106 7.18 -21.50 17.35
CA ASN A 106 7.48 -22.90 17.71
C ASN A 106 7.10 -23.24 19.16
N GLY A 107 5.96 -22.70 19.64
CA GLY A 107 5.43 -22.91 20.98
C GLY A 107 5.99 -21.98 22.07
N ASN A 108 6.99 -21.15 21.78
CA ASN A 108 7.58 -20.23 22.75
C ASN A 108 7.08 -18.80 22.50
N LYS A 109 6.69 -18.08 23.56
CA LYS A 109 6.30 -16.66 23.47
C LYS A 109 7.50 -15.83 23.01
N ILE A 110 7.32 -15.04 21.95
CA ILE A 110 8.36 -14.15 21.41
C ILE A 110 8.12 -12.67 21.71
N GLY A 111 6.93 -12.30 22.20
CA GLY A 111 6.64 -10.93 22.63
C GLY A 111 5.16 -10.57 22.51
N SER A 112 4.80 -9.38 22.98
CA SER A 112 3.49 -8.79 22.72
C SER A 112 3.48 -7.98 21.43
N SER A 113 2.31 -7.81 20.80
CA SER A 113 2.22 -7.03 19.57
C SER A 113 2.40 -5.53 19.82
N SER A 114 1.99 -5.02 20.99
CA SER A 114 2.24 -3.62 21.37
C SER A 114 3.73 -3.29 21.52
N GLU A 115 4.51 -4.15 22.20
CA GLU A 115 5.95 -3.98 22.34
C GLU A 115 6.66 -4.08 20.99
N ASN A 116 6.28 -5.08 20.18
CA ASN A 116 6.81 -5.24 18.83
C ASN A 116 6.52 -4.01 17.95
N ALA A 117 5.29 -3.49 17.99
CA ALA A 117 4.93 -2.30 17.23
C ALA A 117 5.76 -1.08 17.63
N ASN A 118 6.04 -0.89 18.92
CA ASN A 118 6.89 0.22 19.39
C ASN A 118 8.31 0.15 18.84
N ASN A 119 8.81 -1.05 18.54
CA ASN A 119 10.15 -1.26 17.99
C ASN A 119 10.18 -1.16 16.45
N TYR A 120 9.13 -1.62 15.76
CA TYR A 120 9.18 -1.85 14.32
C TYR A 120 8.16 -1.07 13.49
N ALA A 121 7.01 -0.68 14.05
CA ALA A 121 5.96 0.01 13.31
C ALA A 121 6.15 1.54 13.35
N ILE A 122 6.31 2.16 12.17
CA ILE A 122 6.48 3.61 12.01
C ILE A 122 5.31 4.40 12.58
N SER A 123 4.09 3.85 12.50
CA SER A 123 2.89 4.49 13.01
C SER A 123 2.78 4.46 14.54
N ALA A 124 3.46 3.52 15.22
CA ALA A 124 3.23 3.27 16.64
C ALA A 124 3.55 4.48 17.54
N PRO A 125 4.66 5.22 17.38
CA PRO A 125 4.92 6.42 18.17
C PRO A 125 3.81 7.48 18.05
N TYR A 126 3.23 7.63 16.86
CA TYR A 126 2.16 8.59 16.59
C TYR A 126 0.82 8.16 17.21
N ILE A 127 0.45 6.89 17.03
CA ILE A 127 -0.76 6.30 17.63
C ILE A 127 -0.67 6.36 19.17
N ASN A 128 0.48 6.01 19.75
CA ASN A 128 0.67 6.07 21.19
C ASN A 128 0.58 7.51 21.71
N ASN A 129 1.20 8.46 21.01
CA ASN A 129 1.13 9.87 21.40
C ASN A 129 -0.31 10.41 21.36
N PHE A 130 -1.10 10.02 20.37
CA PHE A 130 -2.53 10.36 20.28
C PHE A 130 -3.31 9.90 21.53
N HIS A 131 -3.10 8.66 21.98
CA HIS A 131 -3.76 8.14 23.18
C HIS A 131 -3.19 8.71 24.49
N ASN A 132 -1.90 9.03 24.53
CA ASN A 132 -1.25 9.58 25.72
C ASN A 132 -1.81 10.95 26.14
N VAL A 133 -2.29 11.74 25.18
CA VAL A 133 -2.91 13.04 25.46
C VAL A 133 -4.40 12.94 25.81
N ASP A 134 -5.04 11.79 25.57
CA ASP A 134 -6.44 11.53 25.91
C ASP A 134 -6.62 11.16 27.40
N LYS A 135 -6.60 12.18 28.26
CA LYS A 135 -6.68 11.99 29.72
C LYS A 135 -8.00 11.42 30.21
N ILE A 136 -9.09 11.61 29.47
CA ILE A 136 -10.43 11.12 29.86
C ILE A 136 -10.77 9.76 29.24
N LYS A 137 -9.85 9.19 28.43
CA LYS A 137 -10.03 7.90 27.74
C LYS A 137 -11.30 7.86 26.89
N PHE A 138 -11.57 8.95 26.17
CA PHE A 138 -12.71 9.06 25.27
C PHE A 138 -12.52 8.23 24.00
N HIS A 139 -11.31 8.18 23.47
CA HIS A 139 -11.00 7.50 22.22
C HIS A 139 -10.92 5.99 22.41
N VAL A 140 -11.38 5.25 21.40
CA VAL A 140 -11.31 3.78 21.39
C VAL A 140 -9.83 3.35 21.38
N PRO A 141 -9.39 2.51 22.34
CA PRO A 141 -8.02 2.02 22.35
C PRO A 141 -7.68 1.25 21.06
N THR A 142 -6.54 1.60 20.48
CA THR A 142 -6.00 0.90 19.31
C THR A 142 -5.13 -0.26 19.76
N LEU A 143 -5.31 -1.43 19.15
CA LEU A 143 -4.44 -2.59 19.34
C LEU A 143 -3.66 -2.85 18.06
N PHE A 144 -2.45 -3.38 18.19
CA PHE A 144 -1.62 -3.74 17.04
C PHE A 144 -1.92 -5.18 16.62
N ASN A 145 -2.42 -5.34 15.40
CA ASN A 145 -2.79 -6.62 14.80
C ASN A 145 -1.73 -7.12 13.83
N SER A 146 -0.48 -6.72 14.03
CA SER A 146 0.66 -7.14 13.26
C SER A 146 1.87 -7.37 14.15
N PHE A 147 2.79 -8.19 13.67
CA PHE A 147 4.04 -8.51 14.37
C PHE A 147 5.15 -8.73 13.34
N TYR A 148 6.30 -8.09 13.55
CA TYR A 148 7.51 -8.31 12.77
C TYR A 148 8.45 -9.25 13.52
N VAL A 149 8.78 -10.37 12.90
CA VAL A 149 9.76 -11.33 13.42
C VAL A 149 11.03 -11.16 12.61
N ASP A 150 12.15 -10.83 13.26
CA ASP A 150 13.48 -10.73 12.64
C ASP A 150 14.43 -11.80 13.19
N ASN A 151 15.72 -11.71 12.83
CA ASN A 151 16.77 -12.63 13.26
C ASN A 151 16.48 -14.11 12.99
N LEU A 152 15.71 -14.39 11.93
CA LEU A 152 15.40 -15.74 11.48
C LEU A 152 16.55 -16.33 10.65
N GLU A 153 16.50 -17.64 10.39
CA GLU A 153 17.41 -18.30 9.47
C GLU A 153 16.82 -18.40 8.08
N ALA A 154 17.68 -18.33 7.06
CA ALA A 154 17.26 -18.44 5.67
C ALA A 154 16.70 -19.84 5.38
N ASN A 155 15.74 -19.92 4.47
CA ASN A 155 15.13 -21.16 3.97
C ASN A 155 14.55 -22.05 5.08
N THR A 156 14.11 -21.46 6.18
CA THR A 156 13.72 -22.17 7.40
C THR A 156 12.23 -22.02 7.66
N LEU A 157 11.59 -23.13 8.05
CA LEU A 157 10.17 -23.18 8.36
C LEU A 157 9.94 -22.83 9.84
N TYR A 158 8.99 -21.94 10.08
CA TYR A 158 8.56 -21.52 11.41
C TYR A 158 7.05 -21.73 11.56
N LYS A 159 6.62 -22.03 12.79
CA LYS A 159 5.21 -22.12 13.16
C LYS A 159 4.89 -20.99 14.13
N PHE A 160 3.79 -20.30 13.88
CA PHE A 160 3.32 -19.19 14.69
C PHE A 160 1.89 -19.42 15.18
N THR A 161 1.64 -19.05 16.43
CA THR A 161 0.28 -18.89 16.97
C THR A 161 0.17 -17.54 17.66
N ILE A 162 -1.05 -17.00 17.69
CA ILE A 162 -1.36 -15.71 18.31
C ILE A 162 -2.40 -15.97 19.38
N ARG A 163 -2.20 -15.39 20.57
CA ARG A 163 -3.18 -15.39 21.66
C ARG A 163 -3.61 -13.97 21.95
N ALA A 164 -4.91 -13.76 22.12
CA ALA A 164 -5.45 -12.51 22.60
C ALA A 164 -5.18 -12.37 24.10
N VAL A 165 -4.89 -11.16 24.57
CA VAL A 165 -4.64 -10.87 25.99
C VAL A 165 -5.83 -10.10 26.54
N TYR A 166 -6.44 -10.64 27.59
CA TYR A 166 -7.56 -10.05 28.31
C TYR A 166 -7.15 -9.76 29.76
N SER A 167 -8.04 -9.13 30.54
CA SER A 167 -7.80 -8.85 31.95
C SER A 167 -7.71 -10.10 32.83
N ASP A 168 -8.30 -11.21 32.38
CA ASP A 168 -8.36 -12.50 33.08
C ASP A 168 -7.35 -13.54 32.56
N GLY A 169 -6.58 -13.22 31.50
CA GLY A 169 -5.55 -14.10 30.97
C GLY A 169 -5.45 -14.05 29.44
N GLU A 170 -4.72 -15.02 28.88
CA GLU A 170 -4.63 -15.20 27.43
C GLU A 170 -5.73 -16.14 26.91
N SER A 171 -6.16 -15.93 25.66
CA SER A 171 -6.98 -16.90 24.93
C SER A 171 -6.20 -18.18 24.63
N GLU A 172 -6.92 -19.18 24.12
CA GLU A 172 -6.30 -20.30 23.39
C GLU A 172 -5.55 -19.82 22.13
N ASP A 173 -4.70 -20.69 21.59
CA ASP A 173 -3.97 -20.44 20.35
C ASP A 173 -4.91 -20.24 19.16
N SER A 174 -4.60 -19.24 18.33
CA SER A 174 -5.12 -19.17 16.97
C SER A 174 -4.77 -20.44 16.17
N VAL A 175 -5.41 -20.62 15.01
CA VAL A 175 -4.92 -21.60 14.03
C VAL A 175 -3.43 -21.38 13.75
N THR A 176 -2.66 -22.47 13.63
CA THR A 176 -1.21 -22.37 13.42
C THR A 176 -0.90 -21.81 12.03
N LEU A 177 -0.20 -20.69 11.99
CA LEU A 177 0.40 -20.15 10.77
C LEU A 177 1.76 -20.80 10.56
N THR A 178 1.92 -21.51 9.45
CA THR A 178 3.23 -22.03 9.04
C THR A 178 3.80 -21.12 7.95
N ALA A 179 4.99 -20.58 8.16
CA ALA A 179 5.66 -19.69 7.22
C ALA A 179 7.13 -20.06 7.06
N LYS A 180 7.66 -19.87 5.85
CA LYS A 180 9.04 -20.18 5.52
C LYS A 180 9.75 -18.90 5.08
N THR A 181 10.92 -18.62 5.65
CA THR A 181 11.81 -17.57 5.14
C THR A 181 12.29 -17.92 3.72
N ALA A 182 12.63 -16.90 2.94
CA ALA A 182 13.15 -17.10 1.60
C ALA A 182 14.54 -17.78 1.62
N GLN A 183 15.09 -18.11 0.45
CA GLN A 183 16.52 -18.42 0.29
C GLN A 183 17.31 -17.15 -0.04
N ASN A 184 18.55 -17.02 0.45
CA ASN A 184 19.44 -15.90 0.14
C ASN A 184 19.41 -15.51 -1.34
N TYR A 185 19.53 -14.21 -1.61
CA TYR A 185 19.51 -13.71 -2.99
C TYR A 185 20.59 -14.40 -3.83
N GLY A 186 20.17 -15.00 -4.95
CA GLY A 186 21.09 -15.61 -5.89
C GLY A 186 21.96 -14.58 -6.59
N LYS A 187 21.41 -13.38 -6.81
CA LYS A 187 22.10 -12.24 -7.43
C LYS A 187 21.75 -10.93 -6.71
N ILE A 188 22.76 -10.12 -6.45
CA ILE A 188 22.61 -8.73 -6.01
C ILE A 188 23.34 -7.87 -7.04
N ILE A 189 22.67 -6.84 -7.56
CA ILE A 189 23.20 -5.90 -8.53
C ILE A 189 23.17 -4.53 -7.88
N ASP A 190 24.33 -4.02 -7.48
CA ASP A 190 24.46 -2.63 -7.02
C ASP A 190 24.46 -1.70 -8.24
N ILE A 191 23.64 -0.65 -8.23
CA ILE A 191 23.55 0.29 -9.36
C ILE A 191 24.87 1.04 -9.61
N THR A 192 25.74 1.18 -8.60
CA THR A 192 27.04 1.85 -8.73
C THR A 192 28.01 1.01 -9.57
N GLU A 193 27.89 -0.31 -9.56
CA GLU A 193 28.61 -1.22 -10.47
C GLU A 193 28.15 -1.06 -11.93
N LYS A 194 26.97 -0.45 -12.15
CA LYS A 194 26.47 -0.06 -13.48
C LYS A 194 26.80 1.38 -13.85
N GLY A 195 27.62 2.06 -13.05
CA GLY A 195 28.05 3.43 -13.29
C GLY A 195 27.10 4.50 -12.73
N ALA A 196 26.12 4.13 -11.90
CA ALA A 196 25.31 5.13 -11.20
C ALA A 196 26.17 5.90 -10.18
N ASN A 197 26.01 7.21 -10.13
CA ASN A 197 26.72 8.13 -9.23
C ASN A 197 25.71 8.88 -8.34
N GLY A 198 25.83 8.68 -7.03
CA GLY A 198 24.93 9.20 -6.00
C GLY A 198 25.22 10.65 -5.56
N ASP A 199 25.71 11.49 -6.47
CA ASP A 199 26.19 12.86 -6.19
C ASP A 199 25.09 13.94 -6.18
N GLY A 200 23.84 13.56 -6.41
CA GLY A 200 22.70 14.48 -6.51
C GLY A 200 22.74 15.40 -7.74
N LYS A 201 23.51 15.05 -8.77
CA LYS A 201 23.68 15.86 -10.00
C LYS A 201 23.64 15.01 -11.28
N THR A 202 24.28 13.85 -11.25
CA THR A 202 24.36 12.93 -12.38
C THR A 202 23.00 12.32 -12.67
N ILE A 203 22.60 12.28 -13.95
CA ILE A 203 21.41 11.53 -14.40
C ILE A 203 21.80 10.05 -14.53
N ASN A 204 21.15 9.21 -13.74
CA ASN A 204 21.49 7.80 -13.55
C ASN A 204 20.52 6.83 -14.24
N THR A 205 19.61 7.33 -15.08
CA THR A 205 18.50 6.55 -15.64
C THR A 205 18.98 5.30 -16.37
N ASP A 206 19.99 5.42 -17.23
CA ASP A 206 20.49 4.27 -18.00
C ASP A 206 21.21 3.25 -17.11
N ALA A 207 21.98 3.70 -16.12
CA ALA A 207 22.67 2.82 -15.17
C ALA A 207 21.69 2.03 -14.31
N ILE A 208 20.67 2.70 -13.76
CA ILE A 208 19.64 2.07 -12.92
C ILE A 208 18.76 1.15 -13.76
N GLN A 209 18.33 1.58 -14.95
CA GLN A 209 17.54 0.75 -15.85
C GLN A 209 18.34 -0.48 -16.32
N GLY A 210 19.65 -0.32 -16.57
CA GLY A 210 20.56 -1.42 -16.86
C GLY A 210 20.62 -2.44 -15.71
N ALA A 211 20.72 -1.99 -14.47
CA ALA A 211 20.69 -2.87 -13.30
C ALA A 211 19.37 -3.67 -13.20
N ILE A 212 18.23 -3.02 -13.44
CA ILE A 212 16.91 -3.67 -13.50
C ILE A 212 16.85 -4.72 -14.60
N ASN A 213 17.29 -4.37 -15.81
CA ASN A 213 17.27 -5.27 -16.95
C ASN A 213 18.18 -6.50 -16.74
N ASP A 214 19.30 -6.32 -16.05
CA ASP A 214 20.29 -7.36 -15.79
C ASP A 214 19.84 -8.41 -14.75
N CYS A 215 18.70 -8.20 -14.06
CA CYS A 215 18.10 -9.29 -13.29
C CYS A 215 17.64 -10.45 -14.18
N GLY A 216 17.33 -10.19 -15.47
CA GLY A 216 17.02 -11.24 -16.45
C GLY A 216 15.75 -12.03 -16.12
N GLN A 217 15.67 -13.27 -16.63
CA GLN A 217 14.54 -14.17 -16.38
C GLN A 217 14.73 -14.87 -15.03
N THR A 218 13.99 -14.43 -14.02
CA THR A 218 13.92 -15.00 -12.67
C THR A 218 12.57 -15.69 -12.45
N SER A 219 12.48 -16.52 -11.41
CA SER A 219 11.26 -17.22 -11.03
C SER A 219 10.62 -16.67 -9.74
N SER A 220 11.41 -15.98 -8.92
CA SER A 220 11.04 -15.51 -7.59
C SER A 220 11.53 -14.08 -7.35
N ALA A 221 10.80 -13.32 -6.51
CA ALA A 221 11.20 -11.99 -6.07
C ALA A 221 12.54 -11.99 -5.27
N PHE A 222 12.98 -13.18 -4.84
CA PHE A 222 14.21 -13.38 -4.08
C PHE A 222 15.39 -13.86 -4.93
N ASP A 223 15.22 -14.09 -6.23
CA ASP A 223 16.31 -14.56 -7.09
C ASP A 223 17.31 -13.43 -7.40
N CYS A 224 16.79 -12.21 -7.61
CA CYS A 224 17.59 -11.03 -7.93
C CYS A 224 17.17 -9.82 -7.09
N LYS A 225 18.16 -9.15 -6.50
CA LYS A 225 18.02 -7.84 -5.85
C LYS A 225 18.75 -6.78 -6.68
N VAL A 226 18.07 -5.69 -7.02
CA VAL A 226 18.71 -4.43 -7.43
C VAL A 226 18.86 -3.56 -6.19
N LEU A 227 20.10 -3.20 -5.85
CA LEU A 227 20.43 -2.38 -4.69
C LEU A 227 20.74 -0.94 -5.12
N VAL A 228 20.01 0.01 -4.55
CA VAL A 228 20.32 1.43 -4.57
C VAL A 228 21.00 1.75 -3.24
N PRO A 229 22.33 1.95 -3.19
CA PRO A 229 23.05 2.21 -1.96
C PRO A 229 22.83 3.65 -1.47
N GLU A 230 23.48 4.03 -0.36
CA GLU A 230 23.48 5.41 0.14
C GLU A 230 23.93 6.41 -0.95
N GLY A 231 23.26 7.56 -1.01
CA GLY A 231 23.55 8.61 -1.99
C GLY A 231 22.28 9.17 -2.63
N THR A 232 22.41 10.28 -3.35
CA THR A 232 21.29 10.86 -4.11
C THR A 232 21.45 10.58 -5.59
N PHE A 233 20.59 9.72 -6.13
CA PHE A 233 20.61 9.31 -7.53
C PHE A 233 19.47 10.00 -8.28
N ILE A 234 19.79 10.96 -9.15
CA ILE A 234 18.77 11.58 -10.01
C ILE A 234 18.45 10.64 -11.17
N SER A 235 17.16 10.46 -11.48
CA SER A 235 16.71 9.67 -12.63
C SER A 235 15.43 10.25 -13.24
N GLY A 236 15.30 10.11 -14.56
CA GLY A 236 14.02 10.04 -15.25
C GLY A 236 13.22 8.77 -14.95
N ALA A 237 12.23 8.49 -15.79
CA ALA A 237 11.34 7.34 -15.63
C ALA A 237 12.06 5.99 -15.72
N LEU A 238 11.83 5.13 -14.73
CA LEU A 238 12.32 3.75 -14.67
C LEU A 238 11.18 2.76 -14.90
N PHE A 239 11.45 1.69 -15.63
CA PHE A 239 10.49 0.66 -16.02
C PHE A 239 10.91 -0.67 -15.39
N ILE A 240 10.14 -1.09 -14.38
CA ILE A 240 10.42 -2.29 -13.62
C ILE A 240 9.98 -3.53 -14.40
N GLN A 241 10.90 -4.48 -14.48
CA GLN A 241 10.62 -5.86 -14.85
C GLN A 241 10.57 -6.69 -13.56
N ALA A 242 9.78 -7.75 -13.53
CA ALA A 242 9.73 -8.65 -12.38
C ALA A 242 9.60 -10.10 -12.87
N PRO A 243 9.97 -11.12 -12.06
CA PRO A 243 10.22 -11.05 -10.61
C PRO A 243 11.54 -10.36 -10.17
N LEU A 244 11.51 -9.48 -9.17
CA LEU A 244 12.73 -8.96 -8.50
C LEU A 244 12.44 -8.31 -7.15
N THR A 245 13.50 -8.02 -6.39
CA THR A 245 13.49 -7.04 -5.30
C THR A 245 14.26 -5.79 -5.71
N LEU A 246 13.64 -4.62 -5.63
CA LEU A 246 14.33 -3.31 -5.67
C LEU A 246 14.50 -2.84 -4.23
N GLU A 247 15.74 -2.66 -3.77
CA GLU A 247 16.04 -2.23 -2.41
C GLU A 247 16.70 -0.85 -2.41
N LEU A 248 16.14 0.10 -1.67
CA LEU A 248 16.77 1.39 -1.38
C LEU A 248 17.36 1.31 0.03
N ALA A 249 18.69 1.28 0.11
CA ALA A 249 19.41 1.23 1.37
C ALA A 249 19.11 2.47 2.25
N GLU A 250 19.46 2.38 3.53
CA GLU A 250 19.43 3.54 4.41
C GLU A 250 20.31 4.67 3.84
N GLY A 251 19.80 5.90 3.83
CA GLY A 251 20.48 7.05 3.22
C GLY A 251 20.38 7.14 1.68
N ALA A 252 19.81 6.14 1.00
CA ALA A 252 19.54 6.20 -0.44
C ALA A 252 18.39 7.18 -0.75
N ILE A 253 18.57 8.03 -1.75
CA ILE A 253 17.51 8.89 -2.30
C ILE A 253 17.46 8.68 -3.81
N LEU A 254 16.39 8.04 -4.30
CA LEU A 254 16.07 8.02 -5.72
C LEU A 254 15.21 9.23 -6.04
N GLN A 255 15.79 10.21 -6.72
CA GLN A 255 15.16 11.50 -6.99
C GLN A 255 14.76 11.63 -8.46
N GLY A 256 13.54 12.10 -8.72
CA GLY A 256 13.09 12.46 -10.06
C GLY A 256 13.93 13.59 -10.66
N SER A 257 14.24 13.50 -11.95
CA SER A 257 14.77 14.64 -12.71
C SER A 257 13.79 15.82 -12.70
N GLY A 258 14.30 17.04 -12.73
CA GLY A 258 13.48 18.25 -12.89
C GLY A 258 13.03 18.47 -14.34
N GLU A 259 13.55 17.70 -15.30
CA GLU A 259 13.32 17.89 -16.72
C GLU A 259 12.21 17.00 -17.26
N SER A 260 11.23 17.61 -17.94
CA SER A 260 10.10 16.89 -18.54
C SER A 260 10.51 15.90 -19.65
N SER A 261 11.65 16.12 -20.32
CA SER A 261 12.19 15.22 -21.35
C SER A 261 12.56 13.84 -20.81
N ASP A 262 12.87 13.76 -19.51
CA ASP A 262 13.23 12.51 -18.83
C ASP A 262 11.99 11.68 -18.45
N PHE A 263 10.79 12.25 -18.65
CA PHE A 263 9.47 11.62 -18.48
C PHE A 263 8.65 11.74 -19.77
N PRO A 264 9.11 11.17 -20.89
CA PRO A 264 8.53 11.44 -22.19
C PRO A 264 7.12 10.84 -22.29
N LYS A 265 6.14 11.68 -22.67
CA LYS A 265 4.71 11.36 -22.66
C LYS A 265 4.32 10.10 -23.43
N ASN A 266 5.05 9.79 -24.52
CA ASN A 266 4.83 8.60 -25.34
C ASN A 266 5.23 7.28 -24.65
N LYS A 267 5.98 7.33 -23.55
CA LYS A 267 6.29 6.17 -22.70
C LYS A 267 5.35 6.04 -21.50
N GLY A 268 4.40 6.95 -21.34
CA GLY A 268 3.42 6.89 -20.27
C GLY A 268 2.14 6.17 -20.68
N ARG A 269 1.12 6.23 -19.82
CA ARG A 269 -0.14 5.50 -19.97
C ARG A 269 -1.33 6.46 -19.93
N SER A 270 -2.39 6.14 -20.68
CA SER A 270 -3.65 6.92 -20.69
C SER A 270 -3.46 8.41 -21.03
N GLY A 271 -2.45 8.72 -21.86
CA GLY A 271 -2.13 10.09 -22.24
C GLY A 271 -1.50 10.93 -21.13
N LYS A 272 -0.98 10.31 -20.06
CA LYS A 272 -0.11 10.93 -19.04
C LYS A 272 1.37 10.60 -19.30
N PRO A 273 2.34 11.41 -18.84
CA PRO A 273 3.74 10.99 -18.80
C PRO A 273 3.95 9.79 -17.86
N PRO A 274 5.05 9.04 -18.02
CA PRO A 274 5.42 7.99 -17.08
C PRO A 274 5.77 8.59 -15.70
N SER A 275 5.67 7.79 -14.67
CA SER A 275 6.06 8.11 -13.29
C SER A 275 7.57 7.96 -13.09
N LEU A 276 8.08 8.25 -11.88
CA LEU A 276 9.47 7.90 -11.55
C LEU A 276 9.69 6.38 -11.58
N LEU A 277 8.74 5.61 -11.04
CA LEU A 277 8.74 4.16 -11.08
C LEU A 277 7.52 3.62 -11.82
N ASN A 278 7.72 2.71 -12.78
CA ASN A 278 6.65 2.24 -13.66
C ASN A 278 6.62 0.72 -13.78
N VAL A 279 5.44 0.14 -13.61
CA VAL A 279 5.05 -1.11 -14.26
C VAL A 279 3.81 -0.80 -15.09
N ILE A 280 3.98 -0.35 -16.33
CA ILE A 280 2.84 0.14 -17.14
C ILE A 280 2.69 -0.55 -18.49
N ASP A 281 3.75 -1.21 -18.97
CA ASP A 281 3.81 -1.82 -20.31
C ASP A 281 3.22 -3.23 -20.33
N LYS A 282 3.65 -4.08 -19.39
CA LYS A 282 3.31 -5.51 -19.35
C LYS A 282 2.88 -5.91 -17.95
N PRO A 283 1.95 -6.87 -17.81
CA PRO A 283 1.67 -7.48 -16.51
C PRO A 283 2.94 -8.10 -15.94
N VAL A 284 3.15 -7.94 -14.64
CA VAL A 284 4.27 -8.57 -13.93
C VAL A 284 3.78 -9.26 -12.67
N THR A 285 4.55 -10.23 -12.18
CA THR A 285 4.27 -10.88 -10.91
C THR A 285 5.50 -10.94 -10.03
N ASN A 286 5.28 -10.98 -8.72
CA ASN A 286 6.30 -11.15 -7.69
C ASN A 286 7.33 -10.02 -7.67
N LEU A 287 6.88 -8.82 -7.31
CA LEU A 287 7.72 -7.64 -7.14
C LEU A 287 7.83 -7.27 -5.66
N ARG A 288 9.04 -6.97 -5.19
CA ARG A 288 9.28 -6.36 -3.89
C ARG A 288 9.99 -5.03 -4.07
N ILE A 289 9.55 -3.99 -3.37
CA ILE A 289 10.21 -2.70 -3.26
C ILE A 289 10.45 -2.48 -1.78
N THR A 290 11.71 -2.43 -1.38
CA THR A 290 12.09 -2.53 0.03
C THR A 290 13.18 -1.57 0.47
N GLY A 291 13.40 -1.49 1.78
CA GLY A 291 14.53 -0.79 2.37
C GLY A 291 14.15 0.47 3.12
N LYS A 292 15.15 1.25 3.52
CA LYS A 292 15.01 2.41 4.42
C LYS A 292 15.28 3.75 3.74
N GLY A 293 15.51 3.73 2.43
CA GLY A 293 15.76 4.94 1.63
C GLY A 293 14.47 5.68 1.25
N SER A 294 14.62 6.64 0.33
CA SER A 294 13.55 7.54 -0.09
C SER A 294 13.37 7.59 -1.61
N PHE A 295 12.12 7.60 -2.05
CA PHE A 295 11.72 8.07 -3.37
C PHE A 295 11.27 9.53 -3.28
N ASN A 296 11.91 10.41 -4.05
CA ASN A 296 11.59 11.83 -4.10
C ASN A 296 11.16 12.21 -5.53
N GLY A 297 9.90 12.55 -5.75
CA GLY A 297 9.39 12.88 -7.09
C GLY A 297 9.94 14.18 -7.66
N ASN A 298 10.59 15.01 -6.84
CA ASN A 298 11.14 16.31 -7.24
C ASN A 298 10.09 17.21 -7.93
N GLY A 299 8.83 17.08 -7.52
CA GLY A 299 7.72 17.81 -8.11
C GLY A 299 7.78 19.31 -7.81
N TRP A 300 8.16 19.65 -6.58
CA TRP A 300 7.98 20.99 -6.01
C TRP A 300 9.15 21.38 -5.10
N GLU A 301 9.38 22.68 -4.97
CA GLU A 301 10.28 23.26 -3.97
C GLU A 301 9.75 23.01 -2.55
N THR A 302 10.62 22.66 -1.62
CA THR A 302 10.27 22.27 -0.25
C THR A 302 10.62 23.37 0.77
N ASP A 303 9.99 24.55 0.67
CA ASP A 303 10.11 25.58 1.71
C ASP A 303 8.99 25.47 2.75
N GLN A 304 9.38 25.38 4.02
CA GLN A 304 8.58 24.95 5.18
C GLN A 304 7.39 25.88 5.56
N GLU A 305 7.30 27.10 5.03
CA GLU A 305 6.34 28.10 5.54
C GLU A 305 5.15 28.42 4.63
N ILE A 306 5.11 27.94 3.38
CA ILE A 306 4.02 28.30 2.46
C ILE A 306 3.16 27.08 2.15
N GLN A 307 2.11 26.94 2.96
CA GLN A 307 1.05 25.93 2.91
C GLN A 307 0.09 26.07 1.70
N MET A 308 0.57 26.65 0.60
CA MET A 308 -0.10 26.68 -0.70
C MET A 308 0.98 26.58 -1.77
N ILE A 309 1.04 25.45 -2.45
CA ILE A 309 1.90 25.29 -3.63
C ILE A 309 1.27 26.07 -4.78
N ILE A 310 1.73 27.31 -4.95
CA ILE A 310 1.48 28.10 -6.14
C ILE A 310 2.33 27.49 -7.26
N TYR A 311 1.79 27.35 -8.48
CA TYR A 311 2.48 26.84 -9.68
C TYR A 311 3.94 27.36 -9.84
N SER A 312 4.21 28.56 -9.36
CA SER A 312 5.54 29.19 -9.35
C SER A 312 6.62 28.39 -8.62
N LYS A 313 6.27 27.51 -7.66
CA LYS A 313 7.18 26.66 -6.88
C LYS A 313 7.37 25.24 -7.47
N GLY A 314 6.87 24.97 -8.66
CA GLY A 314 7.06 23.69 -9.33
C GLY A 314 8.49 23.53 -9.87
N ILE A 315 9.04 22.32 -9.70
CA ILE A 315 10.29 21.87 -10.33
C ILE A 315 9.89 21.01 -11.53
N LEU A 316 9.75 19.68 -11.36
CA LEU A 316 9.29 18.79 -12.44
C LEU A 316 7.88 19.17 -12.90
N ALA A 317 6.98 19.52 -11.96
CA ALA A 317 5.61 19.89 -12.27
C ALA A 317 5.55 21.10 -13.23
N LYS A 318 6.42 22.09 -13.02
CA LYS A 318 6.49 23.29 -13.86
C LYS A 318 7.06 22.95 -15.24
N SER A 319 8.16 22.19 -15.30
CA SER A 319 8.77 21.75 -16.56
C SER A 319 7.76 21.01 -17.45
N GLN A 320 6.95 20.14 -16.85
CA GLN A 320 5.95 19.36 -17.57
C GLN A 320 4.74 20.18 -18.07
N LEU A 321 4.34 21.20 -17.31
CA LEU A 321 3.20 22.05 -17.67
C LEU A 321 3.56 23.16 -18.67
N SER A 322 4.83 23.54 -18.77
CA SER A 322 5.34 24.44 -19.81
C SER A 322 5.09 23.95 -21.24
N GLY A 323 4.82 22.65 -21.44
CA GLY A 323 4.40 22.09 -22.72
C GLY A 323 2.95 22.41 -23.14
N GLY A 324 2.18 23.16 -22.34
CA GLY A 324 0.83 23.63 -22.67
C GLY A 324 -0.28 22.57 -22.50
N GLY A 325 0.01 21.43 -21.90
CA GLY A 325 -0.98 20.38 -21.60
C GLY A 325 -1.82 20.69 -20.35
N PRO A 326 -2.96 19.98 -20.16
CA PRO A 326 -3.82 20.21 -18.99
C PRO A 326 -3.16 19.78 -17.68
N PHE A 327 -3.49 20.49 -16.60
CA PHE A 327 -2.90 20.32 -15.27
C PHE A 327 -3.04 18.90 -14.70
N GLN A 328 -4.13 18.22 -15.04
CA GLN A 328 -4.51 16.90 -14.53
C GLN A 328 -3.90 15.71 -15.30
N SER A 329 -3.28 15.93 -16.47
CA SER A 329 -2.74 14.83 -17.29
C SER A 329 -1.35 15.08 -17.86
N SER A 330 -0.71 16.18 -17.46
CA SER A 330 0.64 16.50 -17.93
C SER A 330 1.71 16.22 -16.88
N ARG A 331 1.34 15.95 -15.62
CA ARG A 331 2.28 15.74 -14.52
C ARG A 331 2.51 14.26 -14.24
N SER A 332 3.74 13.89 -13.87
CA SER A 332 4.11 12.52 -13.47
C SER A 332 3.69 12.22 -12.04
N SER A 333 3.12 11.03 -11.82
CA SER A 333 2.97 10.48 -10.46
C SER A 333 4.33 9.97 -9.94
N LEU A 334 4.41 9.60 -8.66
CA LEU A 334 5.65 9.06 -8.11
C LEU A 334 5.88 7.61 -8.56
N ALA A 335 4.86 6.76 -8.48
CA ALA A 335 4.92 5.40 -8.97
C ALA A 335 3.58 4.94 -9.54
N SER A 336 3.61 4.17 -10.64
CA SER A 336 2.41 3.62 -11.26
C SER A 336 2.57 2.12 -11.52
N PHE A 337 1.64 1.33 -10.96
CA PHE A 337 1.62 -0.12 -10.98
C PHE A 337 0.36 -0.63 -11.68
N TYR A 338 0.49 -0.95 -12.96
CA TYR A 338 -0.58 -1.51 -13.78
C TYR A 338 -0.43 -3.02 -13.94
N ARG A 339 -1.48 -3.77 -13.59
CA ARG A 339 -1.52 -5.24 -13.71
C ARG A 339 -0.34 -5.95 -13.03
N VAL A 340 -0.04 -5.54 -11.80
CA VAL A 340 0.91 -6.23 -10.94
C VAL A 340 0.17 -7.27 -10.10
N THR A 341 0.65 -8.50 -10.04
CA THR A 341 0.15 -9.54 -9.12
C THR A 341 1.24 -9.96 -8.16
N ASN A 342 0.96 -9.88 -6.86
CA ASN A 342 1.93 -10.10 -5.77
C ASN A 342 2.98 -8.99 -5.72
N LEU A 343 2.69 -7.97 -4.93
CA LEU A 343 3.55 -6.81 -4.71
C LEU A 343 3.71 -6.56 -3.21
N PHE A 344 4.96 -6.43 -2.77
CA PHE A 344 5.28 -5.92 -1.43
C PHE A 344 6.02 -4.58 -1.54
N ILE A 345 5.56 -3.58 -0.79
CA ILE A 345 6.23 -2.30 -0.59
C ILE A 345 6.41 -2.11 0.92
N GLY A 346 7.64 -2.14 1.41
CA GLY A 346 7.86 -2.02 2.86
C GLY A 346 9.30 -2.02 3.31
N GLY A 347 9.50 -2.04 4.63
CA GLY A 347 10.85 -2.06 5.23
C GLY A 347 11.39 -0.68 5.62
N ASN A 348 10.49 0.30 5.83
CA ASN A 348 10.78 1.68 6.28
C ASN A 348 11.12 2.68 5.16
N LEU A 349 10.56 2.50 3.96
CA LEU A 349 10.71 3.42 2.84
C LEU A 349 10.00 4.75 3.10
N THR A 350 10.50 5.82 2.46
CA THR A 350 9.84 7.12 2.41
C THR A 350 9.50 7.51 0.98
N PHE A 351 8.25 7.88 0.72
CA PHE A 351 7.76 8.39 -0.55
C PHE A 351 7.38 9.85 -0.38
N LYS A 352 7.96 10.76 -1.17
CA LYS A 352 7.74 12.20 -0.99
C LYS A 352 7.76 13.00 -2.27
N ASN A 353 7.16 14.20 -2.18
CA ASN A 353 7.21 15.25 -3.18
C ASN A 353 6.90 14.79 -4.63
N PRO A 354 5.76 14.10 -4.86
CA PRO A 354 5.34 13.75 -6.20
C PRO A 354 5.09 15.01 -7.04
N SER A 355 5.25 14.93 -8.36
CA SER A 355 4.75 15.99 -9.23
C SER A 355 3.23 15.94 -9.35
N PHE A 356 2.60 14.77 -9.21
CA PHE A 356 1.15 14.56 -9.26
C PHE A 356 0.70 13.64 -8.11
N HIS A 357 0.12 12.48 -8.41
CA HIS A 357 -0.26 11.47 -7.41
C HIS A 357 0.97 10.78 -6.80
N GLY A 358 0.80 10.17 -5.63
CA GLY A 358 1.78 9.33 -4.98
C GLY A 358 1.91 7.96 -5.67
N LEU A 359 1.32 6.94 -5.06
CA LEU A 359 1.40 5.55 -5.51
C LEU A 359 0.10 5.10 -6.18
N GLU A 360 0.11 4.94 -7.50
CA GLU A 360 -1.05 4.50 -8.28
C GLU A 360 -1.03 2.99 -8.55
N PHE A 361 -2.14 2.29 -8.29
CA PHE A 361 -2.31 0.86 -8.54
C PHE A 361 -3.58 0.58 -9.35
N ASP A 362 -3.38 0.18 -10.59
CA ASP A 362 -4.47 -0.06 -11.54
C ASP A 362 -4.53 -1.52 -11.98
N TYR A 363 -5.69 -2.17 -11.84
CA TYR A 363 -5.90 -3.58 -12.20
C TYR A 363 -4.89 -4.54 -11.57
N SER A 364 -4.39 -4.19 -10.39
CA SER A 364 -3.35 -4.92 -9.67
C SER A 364 -3.97 -5.74 -8.52
N SER A 365 -3.31 -6.82 -8.12
CA SER A 365 -3.84 -7.73 -7.10
C SER A 365 -2.78 -8.28 -6.14
N ASN A 366 -3.20 -8.62 -4.93
CA ASN A 366 -2.35 -9.17 -3.88
C ASN A 366 -1.20 -8.21 -3.53
N ILE A 367 -1.54 -7.06 -2.95
CA ILE A 367 -0.61 -5.96 -2.67
C ILE A 367 -0.48 -5.81 -1.15
N ALA A 368 0.73 -5.69 -0.66
CA ALA A 368 1.01 -5.36 0.74
C ALA A 368 1.89 -4.11 0.80
N ILE A 369 1.37 -3.03 1.37
CA ILE A 369 2.09 -1.77 1.60
C ILE A 369 2.23 -1.63 3.12
N ILE A 370 3.41 -1.96 3.64
CA ILE A 370 3.62 -2.16 5.07
C ILE A 370 4.79 -1.33 5.56
N ASN A 371 4.56 -0.54 6.60
CA ASN A 371 5.60 0.16 7.34
C ASN A 371 6.39 1.16 6.47
N ASN A 372 5.68 2.10 5.83
CA ASN A 372 6.25 3.16 5.01
C ASN A 372 5.84 4.55 5.50
N ARG A 373 6.59 5.58 5.09
CA ARG A 373 6.19 7.00 5.19
C ARG A 373 5.75 7.49 3.82
N ILE A 374 4.54 8.01 3.71
CA ILE A 374 3.99 8.61 2.49
C ILE A 374 3.72 10.08 2.80
N LEU A 375 4.65 10.94 2.40
CA LEU A 375 4.78 12.33 2.82
C LEU A 375 4.63 13.26 1.62
N THR A 376 3.40 13.48 1.20
CA THR A 376 3.06 14.27 0.01
C THR A 376 2.37 15.59 0.36
N TYR A 377 2.11 15.88 1.64
CA TYR A 377 1.53 17.15 2.06
C TYR A 377 2.45 18.35 1.70
N ALA A 378 1.99 19.44 1.08
CA ALA A 378 0.63 19.77 0.62
C ALA A 378 0.52 19.79 -0.93
N VAL A 379 1.10 18.79 -1.61
CA VAL A 379 1.08 18.67 -3.07
C VAL A 379 -0.35 18.58 -3.60
N THR A 380 -0.71 19.45 -4.55
CA THR A 380 -2.01 19.39 -5.22
C THR A 380 -2.17 18.10 -6.02
N ASN A 381 -3.24 17.33 -5.73
CA ASN A 381 -3.45 15.96 -6.20
C ASN A 381 -2.35 14.98 -5.76
N GLY A 382 -1.65 15.33 -4.67
CA GLY A 382 -0.66 14.49 -4.03
C GLY A 382 -1.32 13.46 -3.13
N ASP A 383 -2.18 12.63 -3.70
CA ASP A 383 -2.77 11.48 -3.05
C ASP A 383 -1.65 10.56 -2.51
N GLY A 384 -1.90 9.87 -1.40
CA GLY A 384 -0.96 8.90 -0.86
C GLY A 384 -0.92 7.64 -1.73
N ILE A 385 -2.06 6.95 -1.77
CA ILE A 385 -2.26 5.70 -2.47
C ILE A 385 -3.57 5.77 -3.26
N ASP A 386 -3.51 5.48 -4.56
CA ASP A 386 -4.67 5.38 -5.45
C ASP A 386 -4.89 3.93 -5.87
N LEU A 387 -6.08 3.39 -5.62
CA LEU A 387 -6.47 2.04 -6.02
C LEU A 387 -7.58 2.07 -7.08
N GLY A 388 -7.24 1.71 -8.31
CA GLY A 388 -8.14 1.63 -9.45
C GLY A 388 -8.40 0.20 -9.91
N SER A 389 -9.64 -0.29 -9.80
CA SER A 389 -10.02 -1.66 -10.23
C SER A 389 -9.08 -2.77 -9.70
N SER A 390 -8.58 -2.59 -8.47
CA SER A 390 -7.52 -3.42 -7.86
C SER A 390 -8.08 -4.23 -6.69
N SER A 391 -7.45 -5.38 -6.36
CA SER A 391 -7.99 -6.28 -5.34
C SER A 391 -6.98 -6.89 -4.37
N ASN A 392 -7.45 -7.26 -3.17
CA ASN A 392 -6.64 -7.89 -2.13
C ASN A 392 -5.42 -7.03 -1.75
N VAL A 393 -5.69 -5.84 -1.21
CA VAL A 393 -4.68 -4.84 -0.81
C VAL A 393 -4.65 -4.70 0.69
N GLN A 394 -3.46 -4.79 1.27
CA GLN A 394 -3.22 -4.64 2.71
C GLN A 394 -2.33 -3.42 2.95
N LEU A 395 -2.82 -2.51 3.78
CA LEU A 395 -2.13 -1.30 4.19
C LEU A 395 -1.93 -1.36 5.71
N LEU A 396 -0.70 -1.62 6.16
CA LEU A 396 -0.40 -1.85 7.57
C LEU A 396 0.75 -0.95 8.05
N ASN A 397 0.64 -0.37 9.25
CA ASN A 397 1.74 0.31 9.94
C ASN A 397 2.34 1.53 9.21
N ASN A 398 1.65 2.09 8.20
CA ASN A 398 2.16 3.24 7.46
C ASN A 398 1.87 4.57 8.18
N LEU A 399 2.73 5.55 7.93
CA LEU A 399 2.49 6.97 8.23
C LEU A 399 2.11 7.68 6.93
N LEU A 400 0.93 8.31 6.90
CA LEU A 400 0.45 9.08 5.76
C LEU A 400 0.26 10.54 6.16
N ASP A 401 0.92 11.45 5.44
CA ASP A 401 0.75 12.89 5.56
C ASP A 401 0.67 13.46 4.14
N THR A 402 -0.56 13.59 3.63
CA THR A 402 -0.82 13.68 2.18
C THR A 402 -1.42 15.01 1.75
N GLY A 403 -1.07 15.44 0.54
CA GLY A 403 -1.57 16.68 -0.05
C GLY A 403 -2.98 16.57 -0.62
N ASP A 404 -3.44 15.33 -0.86
CA ASP A 404 -4.81 15.01 -1.23
C ASP A 404 -5.30 13.78 -0.42
N ASP A 405 -6.14 12.91 -0.97
CA ASP A 405 -6.60 11.68 -0.32
C ASP A 405 -5.44 10.77 0.14
N ALA A 406 -5.49 10.27 1.37
CA ALA A 406 -4.49 9.32 1.89
C ALA A 406 -4.66 7.94 1.24
N LEU A 407 -5.92 7.55 0.99
CA LEU A 407 -6.30 6.37 0.23
C LEU A 407 -7.50 6.71 -0.65
N SER A 408 -7.26 6.84 -1.95
CA SER A 408 -8.26 7.04 -2.98
C SER A 408 -8.68 5.70 -3.57
N LEU A 409 -9.99 5.44 -3.65
CA LEU A 409 -10.55 4.22 -4.22
C LEU A 409 -11.39 4.57 -5.45
N ALA A 410 -11.09 3.93 -6.58
CA ALA A 410 -11.77 4.11 -7.85
C ALA A 410 -12.05 2.75 -8.52
N ALA A 411 -13.17 2.66 -9.24
CA ALA A 411 -13.65 1.49 -9.97
C ALA A 411 -14.27 1.90 -11.31
N GLY A 412 -13.64 2.85 -12.01
CA GLY A 412 -14.12 3.36 -13.30
C GLY A 412 -15.32 4.32 -13.19
N ALA A 413 -15.66 4.97 -14.31
CA ALA A 413 -16.68 6.03 -14.35
C ALA A 413 -17.73 5.79 -15.42
N GLY A 414 -18.98 6.11 -15.09
CA GLY A 414 -20.14 6.03 -16.00
C GLY A 414 -20.37 4.65 -16.59
N ARG A 415 -21.16 4.60 -17.68
CA ARG A 415 -21.58 3.35 -18.35
C ARG A 415 -20.40 2.50 -18.85
N ILE A 416 -19.30 3.14 -19.27
CA ILE A 416 -18.10 2.42 -19.72
C ILE A 416 -17.44 1.71 -18.54
N GLY A 417 -17.36 2.40 -17.39
CA GLY A 417 -16.78 1.83 -16.17
C GLY A 417 -17.57 0.67 -15.59
N GLU A 418 -18.88 0.57 -15.81
CA GLU A 418 -19.73 -0.51 -15.24
C GLU A 418 -19.26 -1.92 -15.64
N ASN A 419 -18.61 -2.07 -16.80
CA ASN A 419 -18.07 -3.35 -17.28
C ASN A 419 -16.62 -3.61 -16.80
N GLY A 420 -16.09 -2.72 -15.95
CA GLY A 420 -14.77 -2.82 -15.36
C GLY A 420 -14.69 -3.87 -14.25
N LYS A 421 -13.53 -3.94 -13.59
CA LYS A 421 -13.38 -4.76 -12.38
C LYS A 421 -13.67 -3.91 -11.14
N PRO A 422 -14.27 -4.47 -10.09
CA PRO A 422 -14.41 -3.76 -8.83
C PRO A 422 -13.04 -3.46 -8.22
N THR A 423 -13.00 -2.44 -7.36
CA THR A 423 -11.96 -2.33 -6.34
C THR A 423 -12.46 -3.00 -5.08
N GLU A 424 -11.78 -4.07 -4.63
CA GLU A 424 -12.31 -4.91 -3.57
C GLU A 424 -11.26 -5.60 -2.71
N CYS A 425 -11.67 -6.13 -1.55
CA CYS A 425 -10.76 -6.79 -0.61
C CYS A 425 -9.63 -5.85 -0.14
N ILE A 426 -10.01 -4.72 0.45
CA ILE A 426 -9.05 -3.74 0.95
C ILE A 426 -9.04 -3.79 2.49
N LEU A 427 -7.87 -4.04 3.05
CA LEU A 427 -7.64 -4.05 4.50
C LEU A 427 -6.71 -2.90 4.87
N MET A 428 -7.18 -2.02 5.75
CA MET A 428 -6.39 -0.91 6.27
C MET A 428 -6.36 -1.00 7.79
N ARG A 429 -5.20 -1.22 8.41
CA ARG A 429 -5.07 -1.35 9.88
C ARG A 429 -3.77 -0.75 10.40
N ASN A 430 -3.78 -0.27 11.64
CA ASN A 430 -2.57 0.21 12.33
C ASN A 430 -1.78 1.31 11.58
N ASN A 431 -2.40 2.02 10.64
CA ASN A 431 -1.80 3.19 10.00
C ASN A 431 -2.10 4.44 10.83
N TYR A 432 -1.23 5.44 10.73
CA TYR A 432 -1.46 6.78 11.25
C TYR A 432 -1.58 7.76 10.08
N ILE A 433 -2.71 8.47 9.99
CA ILE A 433 -2.96 9.46 8.95
C ILE A 433 -2.99 10.84 9.60
N ARG A 434 -2.15 11.77 9.14
CA ARG A 434 -2.01 13.12 9.70
C ARG A 434 -2.86 14.15 8.94
N HIS A 435 -2.34 14.75 7.87
CA HIS A 435 -3.14 15.54 6.95
C HIS A 435 -3.58 14.66 5.78
N SER A 436 -4.81 14.89 5.32
CA SER A 436 -5.40 14.19 4.17
C SER A 436 -6.74 14.85 3.80
N HIS A 437 -7.18 14.71 2.54
CA HIS A 437 -8.55 15.02 2.15
C HIS A 437 -9.55 13.90 2.48
N GLY A 438 -9.07 12.67 2.69
CA GLY A 438 -9.88 11.54 3.14
C GLY A 438 -9.10 10.23 3.28
N ALA A 439 -9.58 9.34 4.15
CA ALA A 439 -8.90 8.09 4.50
C ALA A 439 -9.85 7.04 5.10
N PRO A 440 -10.52 6.22 4.28
CA PRO A 440 -10.48 6.16 2.81
C PRO A 440 -11.45 7.14 2.14
N SER A 441 -11.11 7.57 0.93
CA SER A 441 -12.01 8.23 0.00
C SER A 441 -12.54 7.20 -1.00
N ALA A 442 -13.74 6.69 -0.76
CA ALA A 442 -14.48 5.90 -1.74
C ALA A 442 -15.03 6.87 -2.80
N GLY A 443 -14.21 7.15 -3.82
CA GLY A 443 -14.23 8.37 -4.63
C GLY A 443 -15.43 8.53 -5.57
N SER A 444 -15.28 9.43 -6.56
CA SER A 444 -16.31 9.75 -7.55
C SER A 444 -16.46 8.70 -8.67
N HIS A 445 -15.43 7.89 -8.90
CA HIS A 445 -15.39 6.86 -9.93
C HIS A 445 -15.80 5.50 -9.36
N THR A 446 -17.10 5.20 -9.30
CA THR A 446 -17.64 4.04 -8.58
C THR A 446 -18.32 2.99 -9.46
N ALA A 447 -18.18 3.08 -10.78
CA ALA A 447 -19.05 2.38 -11.73
C ALA A 447 -19.01 0.85 -11.62
N ALA A 448 -17.84 0.24 -11.43
CA ALA A 448 -17.65 -1.21 -11.30
C ALA A 448 -17.69 -1.70 -9.84
N TRP A 449 -18.14 -0.85 -8.91
CA TRP A 449 -18.20 -1.09 -7.46
C TRP A 449 -16.88 -0.96 -6.70
N ILE A 450 -16.99 -0.37 -5.51
CA ILE A 450 -16.01 -0.43 -4.43
C ILE A 450 -16.67 -1.24 -3.32
N LYS A 451 -16.10 -2.37 -2.90
CA LYS A 451 -16.74 -3.29 -1.95
C LYS A 451 -15.73 -4.09 -1.13
N ASN A 452 -16.17 -4.74 -0.05
CA ASN A 452 -15.32 -5.60 0.78
C ASN A 452 -14.09 -4.85 1.32
N LEU A 453 -14.35 -3.74 2.01
CA LEU A 453 -13.36 -2.86 2.62
C LEU A 453 -13.48 -2.96 4.14
N LEU A 454 -12.37 -3.25 4.81
CA LEU A 454 -12.25 -3.21 6.27
C LEU A 454 -11.20 -2.19 6.66
N VAL A 455 -11.64 -1.16 7.37
CA VAL A 455 -10.79 -0.07 7.85
C VAL A 455 -10.83 -0.04 9.36
N GLU A 456 -9.69 -0.33 9.96
CA GLU A 456 -9.43 -0.22 11.39
C GLU A 456 -8.20 0.69 11.56
N VAL A 457 -8.32 1.91 11.06
CA VAL A 457 -7.29 2.95 11.11
C VAL A 457 -7.70 4.10 12.00
N PHE A 458 -6.70 4.92 12.34
CA PHE A 458 -6.85 6.11 13.17
C PHE A 458 -6.32 7.36 12.43
N THR A 459 -7.01 8.46 12.70
CA THR A 459 -6.81 9.86 12.27
C THR A 459 -6.24 10.70 13.41
#